data_AF-A0A923G0C8-F1
#
_entry.id   AF-A0A923G0C8-F1
#
_cell.length_a   1.000
_cell.length_b   1.000
_cell.length_c   1.000
_cell.angle_alpha   90.00
_cell.angle_beta   90.00
_cell.angle_gamma   90.00
#
_symmetry.space_group_name_H-M   'P 1'
#
loop_
_entity.id
_entity.type
_entity.pdbx_description
1 polymer ?
#
loop_
_entity_poly.entity_id
_entity_poly.type
_entity_poly.pdbx_seq_one_letter_code
_entity_poly.pdbx_strand_id
1 'polypeptide(L)'
;VGRFVSADPIGYAGGLNLYQYAPNAVEWVDPLGLASNRDFRPTANLDRKLSALQNAQSTSERERILPDGRVRYYEKEKLSRTPGPTRGRSHATEYNPRTGQVRAWEETYDHSGKINRVHPKMNNGKQLNLPHYPPTKADIDQGLATPNGRAITCGCLK
;
A
#
# COMPACT_ATOMS: atom_id res chain seq x y z
N VAL A 1 36.60 -17.59 -2.31
CA VAL A 1 36.05 -18.19 -1.07
C VAL A 1 35.61 -17.06 -0.16
N GLY A 2 34.31 -16.88 0.09
CA GLY A 2 33.77 -15.82 0.95
C GLY A 2 33.49 -16.33 2.36
N ARG A 3 33.94 -15.60 3.39
CA ARG A 3 33.66 -15.85 4.80
C ARG A 3 33.35 -14.53 5.48
N PHE A 4 32.52 -14.55 6.51
CA PHE A 4 32.27 -13.35 7.30
C PHE A 4 33.49 -12.95 8.13
N VAL A 5 33.75 -11.64 8.24
CA VAL A 5 34.83 -11.07 9.07
C VAL A 5 34.45 -11.07 10.56
N SER A 6 33.15 -11.11 10.86
CA SER A 6 32.58 -11.20 12.20
C SER A 6 31.56 -12.34 12.28
N ALA A 7 31.30 -12.86 13.49
CA ALA A 7 30.33 -13.93 13.71
C ALA A 7 28.89 -13.49 13.36
N ASP A 8 28.09 -14.41 12.82
CA ASP A 8 26.68 -14.16 12.48
C ASP A 8 25.84 -13.87 13.74
N PRO A 9 25.12 -12.73 13.82
CA PRO A 9 24.29 -12.37 14.97
C PRO A 9 23.13 -13.35 15.25
N ILE A 10 22.81 -14.28 14.35
CA ILE A 10 21.81 -15.34 14.60
C ILE A 10 22.35 -16.48 15.49
N GLY A 11 23.66 -16.52 15.74
CA GLY A 11 24.31 -17.49 16.61
C GLY A 11 24.09 -18.95 16.16
N TYR A 12 24.01 -19.87 17.12
CA TYR A 12 23.86 -21.31 16.86
C TYR A 12 22.50 -21.70 16.22
N ALA A 13 21.55 -20.77 16.13
CA ALA A 13 20.28 -21.03 15.46
C ALA A 13 20.45 -21.14 13.92
N GLY A 14 21.57 -20.66 13.36
CA GLY A 14 21.92 -20.75 11.94
C GLY A 14 22.77 -21.97 11.56
N GLY A 15 23.11 -22.85 12.51
CA GLY A 15 23.97 -24.01 12.32
C GLY A 15 25.28 -23.95 13.13
N LEU A 16 26.09 -25.02 13.02
CA LEU A 16 27.33 -25.19 13.81
C LEU A 16 28.50 -24.33 13.33
N ASN A 17 28.40 -23.70 12.17
CA ASN A 17 29.52 -23.00 11.53
C ASN A 17 29.24 -21.50 11.40
N LEU A 18 29.62 -20.76 12.44
CA LEU A 18 29.33 -19.33 12.66
C LEU A 18 29.97 -18.37 11.62
N TYR A 19 30.83 -18.90 10.73
CA TYR A 19 31.53 -18.15 9.69
C TYR A 19 31.23 -18.69 8.27
N GLN A 20 30.30 -19.65 8.15
CA GLN A 20 29.95 -20.29 6.89
C GLN A 20 28.94 -19.44 6.13
N TYR A 21 29.30 -19.10 4.90
CA TYR A 21 28.34 -18.61 3.90
C TYR A 21 27.36 -19.73 3.53
N ALA A 22 26.15 -19.38 3.08
CA ALA A 22 25.16 -20.36 2.61
C ALA A 22 25.81 -21.44 1.71
N PRO A 23 25.45 -22.73 1.86
CA PRO A 23 26.19 -23.88 1.31
C PRO A 23 26.32 -23.91 -0.22
N ASN A 24 25.72 -22.96 -0.93
CA ASN A 24 26.27 -22.51 -2.20
C ASN A 24 26.06 -20.98 -2.32
N ALA A 25 27.07 -20.26 -2.82
CA ALA A 25 26.99 -18.84 -3.12
C ALA A 25 26.74 -18.57 -4.62
N VAL A 26 26.48 -19.61 -5.42
CA VAL A 26 26.45 -19.56 -6.89
C VAL A 26 25.04 -19.77 -7.45
N GLU A 27 24.15 -20.47 -6.75
CA GLU A 27 22.76 -20.71 -7.15
C GLU A 27 21.78 -19.73 -6.48
N TRP A 28 22.21 -19.00 -5.44
CA TRP A 28 21.51 -17.80 -4.96
C TRP A 28 21.99 -16.56 -5.73
N VAL A 29 22.16 -16.70 -7.05
CA VAL A 29 22.03 -15.54 -7.93
C VAL A 29 20.56 -15.16 -7.85
N ASP A 30 20.26 -13.93 -7.45
CA ASP A 30 18.95 -13.32 -7.67
C ASP A 30 18.89 -12.86 -9.14
N PRO A 31 18.29 -13.63 -10.07
CA PRO A 31 18.19 -13.21 -11.46
C PRO A 31 17.29 -11.98 -11.66
N LEU A 32 16.58 -11.52 -10.62
CA LEU A 32 15.77 -10.31 -10.64
C LEU A 32 16.51 -9.07 -10.10
N GLY A 33 17.84 -9.15 -9.99
CA GLY A 33 18.71 -8.01 -9.76
C GLY A 33 18.56 -6.95 -10.85
N LEU A 34 17.68 -5.97 -10.60
CA LEU A 34 17.63 -4.65 -11.22
C LEU A 34 17.92 -4.63 -12.73
N ALA A 35 17.19 -5.43 -13.52
CA ALA A 35 17.17 -5.23 -14.95
C ALA A 35 16.52 -3.87 -15.24
N SER A 36 17.34 -2.89 -15.63
CA SER A 36 16.94 -1.62 -16.26
C SER A 36 16.37 -1.90 -17.66
N ASN A 37 15.39 -2.78 -17.79
CA ASN A 37 14.58 -2.90 -18.99
C ASN A 37 13.45 -1.88 -18.88
N ARG A 38 13.66 -0.71 -19.49
CA ARG A 38 12.66 0.37 -19.58
C ARG A 38 11.37 -0.06 -20.32
N ASP A 39 11.39 -1.24 -20.94
CA ASP A 39 10.30 -1.76 -21.77
C ASP A 39 9.39 -2.75 -21.04
N PHE A 40 9.77 -3.24 -19.86
CA PHE A 40 8.88 -4.02 -19.01
C PHE A 40 8.25 -3.07 -17.97
N ARG A 41 6.93 -2.83 -18.09
CA ARG A 41 6.16 -1.97 -17.17
C ARG A 41 5.58 -2.64 -15.89
N PRO A 42 6.03 -3.79 -15.35
CA PRO A 42 5.58 -4.21 -14.02
C PRO A 42 6.23 -3.39 -12.90
N THR A 43 7.28 -2.61 -13.19
CA THR A 43 7.92 -1.70 -12.23
C THR A 43 6.96 -0.59 -11.79
N ALA A 44 6.15 0.00 -12.67
CA ALA A 44 5.32 1.15 -12.32
C ALA A 44 4.34 0.90 -11.13
N ASN A 45 3.76 -0.30 -11.04
CA ASN A 45 2.92 -0.66 -9.90
C ASN A 45 3.77 -0.93 -8.65
N LEU A 46 4.90 -1.62 -8.80
CA LEU A 46 5.82 -1.87 -7.69
C LEU A 46 6.41 -0.57 -7.13
N ASP A 47 6.85 0.35 -7.99
CA ASP A 47 7.38 1.66 -7.64
C ASP A 47 6.32 2.49 -6.92
N ARG A 48 5.08 2.50 -7.43
CA ARG A 48 3.96 3.19 -6.77
C ARG A 48 3.65 2.58 -5.40
N LYS A 49 3.68 1.26 -5.30
CA LYS A 49 3.48 0.53 -4.04
C LYS A 49 4.56 0.89 -3.02
N LEU A 50 5.83 0.81 -3.41
CA LEU A 50 6.98 1.07 -2.55
C LEU A 50 7.02 2.54 -2.13
N SER A 51 6.85 3.47 -3.06
CA SER A 51 6.78 4.90 -2.75
C SER A 51 5.61 5.24 -1.85
N ALA A 52 4.42 4.68 -2.06
CA ALA A 52 3.29 4.89 -1.17
C ALA A 52 3.56 4.39 0.26
N LEU A 53 4.17 3.21 0.40
CA LEU A 53 4.53 2.66 1.71
C LEU A 53 5.61 3.51 2.41
N GLN A 54 6.67 3.87 1.69
CA GLN A 54 7.76 4.68 2.21
C GLN A 54 7.27 6.08 2.64
N ASN A 55 6.42 6.71 1.82
CA ASN A 55 5.80 7.99 2.15
C ASN A 55 4.90 7.86 3.38
N ALA A 56 4.09 6.79 3.46
CA ALA A 56 3.24 6.56 4.60
C ALA A 56 4.04 6.41 5.90
N GLN A 57 5.15 5.65 5.87
CA GLN A 57 6.04 5.50 7.01
C GLN A 57 6.71 6.83 7.44
N SER A 58 7.07 7.69 6.49
CA SER A 58 7.75 8.95 6.81
C SER A 58 6.81 10.08 7.24
N THR A 59 5.57 10.10 6.74
CA THR A 59 4.61 11.20 6.94
C THR A 59 3.45 10.88 7.87
N SER A 60 3.34 9.63 8.36
CA SER A 60 2.25 9.27 9.25
C SER A 60 2.28 10.07 10.56
N GLU A 61 1.10 10.52 10.99
CA GLU A 61 0.90 11.13 12.31
C GLU A 61 0.49 10.07 13.34
N ARG A 62 -0.26 9.05 12.88
CA ARG A 62 -0.70 7.96 13.73
C ARG A 62 -0.51 6.62 13.06
N GLU A 63 0.07 5.69 13.80
CA GLU A 63 0.17 4.29 13.40
C GLU A 63 -0.79 3.42 14.21
N ARG A 64 -1.31 2.37 13.58
CA ARG A 64 -2.14 1.35 14.24
C ARG A 64 -1.75 -0.02 13.75
N ILE A 65 -1.35 -0.87 14.70
CA ILE A 65 -1.15 -2.30 14.45
C ILE A 65 -2.50 -3.00 14.65
N LEU A 66 -2.90 -3.79 13.65
CA LEU A 66 -4.11 -4.61 13.70
C LEU A 66 -3.79 -5.95 14.37
N PRO A 67 -4.80 -6.63 14.95
CA PRO A 67 -4.61 -7.94 15.60
C PRO A 67 -4.00 -9.03 14.68
N ASP A 68 -4.18 -8.91 13.37
CA ASP A 68 -3.61 -9.84 12.38
C ASP A 68 -2.16 -9.50 11.98
N GLY A 69 -1.59 -8.45 12.57
CA GLY A 69 -0.24 -7.96 12.30
C GLY A 69 -0.14 -6.98 11.14
N ARG A 70 -1.25 -6.59 10.50
CA ARG A 70 -1.22 -5.48 9.52
C ARG A 70 -0.94 -4.16 10.21
N VAL A 71 -0.26 -3.26 9.52
CA VAL A 71 0.04 -1.92 10.00
C VAL A 71 -0.74 -0.90 9.18
N ARG A 72 -1.41 0.03 9.84
CA ARG A 72 -2.04 1.19 9.21
C ARG A 72 -1.31 2.46 9.60
N TYR A 73 -0.91 3.22 8.60
CA TYR A 73 -0.34 4.54 8.69
C TYR A 73 -1.41 5.55 8.33
N TYR A 74 -1.74 6.45 9.25
CA TYR A 74 -2.68 7.53 9.06
C TYR A 74 -1.93 8.84 8.91
N GLU A 75 -2.16 9.54 7.80
CA GLU A 75 -1.74 10.92 7.65
C GLU A 75 -2.55 11.85 8.55
N LYS A 76 -2.00 13.04 8.78
CA LYS A 76 -2.69 14.10 9.50
C LYS A 76 -4.05 14.44 8.89
N GLU A 77 -5.06 14.50 9.74
CA GLU A 77 -6.42 14.84 9.31
C GLU A 77 -6.48 16.26 8.73
N LYS A 78 -7.10 16.37 7.55
CA LYS A 78 -7.36 17.63 6.84
C LYS A 78 -8.82 18.01 7.04
N LEU A 79 -9.06 19.08 7.79
CA LEU A 79 -10.39 19.59 8.08
C LEU A 79 -11.07 20.16 6.82
N SER A 80 -12.39 20.00 6.76
CA SER A 80 -13.22 20.62 5.72
C SER A 80 -13.19 22.13 5.87
N ARG A 81 -13.03 22.84 4.74
CA ARG A 81 -13.13 24.31 4.69
C ARG A 81 -14.57 24.78 4.65
N THR A 82 -15.48 23.94 4.17
CA THR A 82 -16.90 24.24 4.04
C THR A 82 -17.70 23.54 5.13
N PRO A 83 -18.68 24.22 5.74
CA PRO A 83 -19.64 23.58 6.64
C PRO A 83 -20.39 22.47 5.93
N GLY A 84 -20.58 21.34 6.61
CA GLY A 84 -21.26 20.17 6.06
C GLY A 84 -21.22 18.98 7.03
N PRO A 85 -21.76 17.82 6.62
CA PRO A 85 -21.81 16.62 7.46
C PRO A 85 -20.44 15.98 7.71
N THR A 86 -19.44 16.34 6.90
CA THR A 86 -18.07 15.83 6.99
C THR A 86 -17.19 16.87 7.67
N ARG A 87 -16.56 16.49 8.79
CA ARG A 87 -15.58 17.31 9.52
C ARG A 87 -14.27 17.43 8.75
N GLY A 88 -13.84 16.34 8.12
CA GLY A 88 -12.53 16.26 7.49
C GLY A 88 -12.28 14.90 6.84
N ARG A 89 -11.03 14.73 6.39
CA ARG A 89 -10.54 13.50 5.80
C ARG A 89 -9.11 13.18 6.23
N SER A 90 -8.73 11.92 6.21
CA SER A 90 -7.35 11.46 6.37
C SER A 90 -7.03 10.42 5.30
N HIS A 91 -5.79 10.46 4.83
CA HIS A 91 -5.24 9.42 3.97
C HIS A 91 -4.72 8.28 4.84
N ALA A 92 -5.11 7.05 4.50
CA ALA A 92 -4.69 5.86 5.21
C ALA A 92 -3.98 4.90 4.25
N THR A 93 -2.81 4.42 4.66
CA THR A 93 -2.07 3.36 3.98
C THR A 93 -1.97 2.15 4.90
N GLU A 94 -2.37 0.97 4.41
CA GLU A 94 -2.27 -0.30 5.11
C GLU A 94 -1.20 -1.17 4.46
N TYR A 95 -0.34 -1.74 5.30
CA TYR A 95 0.71 -2.67 4.94
C TYR A 95 0.50 -4.01 5.63
N ASN A 96 0.58 -5.10 4.86
CA ASN A 96 0.62 -6.44 5.40
C ASN A 96 2.07 -6.97 5.37
N PRO A 97 2.74 -7.15 6.52
CA PRO A 97 4.12 -7.61 6.55
C PRO A 97 4.30 -9.06 6.09
N ARG A 98 3.25 -9.90 6.18
CA ARG A 98 3.33 -11.32 5.79
C ARG A 98 3.29 -11.52 4.29
N THR A 99 2.47 -10.72 3.59
CA THR A 99 2.25 -10.85 2.14
C THR A 99 2.89 -9.74 1.33
N GLY A 100 3.42 -8.72 2.01
CA GLY A 100 3.91 -7.50 1.41
C GLY A 100 2.82 -6.64 0.76
N GLN A 101 1.53 -6.96 0.88
CA GLN A 101 0.46 -6.19 0.23
C GLN A 101 0.34 -4.79 0.82
N VAL A 102 0.10 -3.80 -0.05
CA VAL A 102 -0.12 -2.40 0.34
C VAL A 102 -1.44 -1.92 -0.25
N ARG A 103 -2.27 -1.26 0.56
CA ARG A 103 -3.52 -0.64 0.12
C ARG A 103 -3.55 0.79 0.62
N ALA A 104 -4.12 1.69 -0.16
CA ALA A 104 -4.29 3.08 0.25
C ALA A 104 -5.71 3.55 -0.05
N TRP A 105 -6.26 4.36 0.84
CA TRP A 105 -7.60 4.93 0.73
C TRP A 105 -7.71 6.26 1.47
N GLU A 106 -8.76 7.01 1.16
CA GLU A 106 -9.16 8.20 1.91
C GLU A 106 -10.32 7.83 2.83
N GLU A 107 -10.22 8.17 4.10
CA GLU A 107 -11.32 8.11 5.07
C GLU A 107 -11.85 9.51 5.29
N THR A 108 -13.17 9.66 5.35
CA THR A 108 -13.80 10.90 5.80
C THR A 108 -14.48 10.67 7.15
N TYR A 109 -14.46 11.70 7.98
CA TYR A 109 -15.00 11.65 9.34
C TYR A 109 -16.18 12.60 9.48
N ASP A 110 -17.16 12.17 10.27
CA ASP A 110 -18.19 13.08 10.78
C ASP A 110 -17.65 13.94 11.94
N HIS A 111 -18.48 14.86 12.44
CA HIS A 111 -18.12 15.73 13.57
C HIS A 111 -17.92 14.98 14.89
N SER A 112 -18.41 13.75 15.00
CA SER A 112 -18.13 12.88 16.16
C SER A 112 -16.79 12.15 16.06
N GLY A 113 -16.08 12.27 14.93
CA GLY A 113 -14.82 11.57 14.65
C GLY A 113 -15.01 10.14 14.13
N LYS A 114 -16.25 9.74 13.82
CA LYS A 114 -16.54 8.43 13.24
C LYS A 114 -16.36 8.48 11.73
N ILE A 115 -15.81 7.41 11.16
CA ILE A 115 -15.66 7.25 9.72
C ILE A 115 -17.05 7.16 9.09
N ASN A 116 -17.38 8.08 8.18
CA ASN A 116 -18.64 8.08 7.45
C ASN A 116 -18.48 7.55 6.02
N ARG A 117 -17.29 7.66 5.40
CA ARG A 117 -17.00 7.15 4.05
C ARG A 117 -15.55 6.68 3.92
N VAL A 118 -15.35 5.70 3.06
CA VAL A 118 -14.04 5.17 2.67
C VAL A 118 -13.95 5.16 1.15
N HIS A 119 -12.92 5.77 0.60
CA HIS A 119 -12.69 5.84 -0.83
C HIS A 119 -11.34 5.21 -1.18
N PRO A 120 -11.32 3.96 -1.65
CA PRO A 120 -10.10 3.29 -2.08
C PRO A 120 -9.35 4.09 -3.16
N LYS A 121 -8.03 4.12 -3.09
CA LYS A 121 -7.18 4.82 -4.07
C LYS A 121 -6.20 3.88 -4.75
N MET A 122 -5.68 2.92 -4.01
CA MET A 122 -4.67 2.00 -4.53
C MET A 122 -4.82 0.61 -3.91
N ASN A 123 -4.61 -0.42 -4.73
CA ASN A 123 -4.42 -1.79 -4.28
C ASN A 123 -3.16 -2.39 -4.90
N ASN A 124 -2.17 -2.69 -4.06
CA ASN A 124 -0.88 -3.28 -4.41
C ASN A 124 -0.19 -2.58 -5.59
N GLY A 125 -0.16 -1.24 -5.58
CA GLY A 125 0.41 -0.45 -6.66
C GLY A 125 -0.54 -0.12 -7.80
N LYS A 126 -1.62 -0.88 -8.01
CA LYS A 126 -2.64 -0.57 -9.02
C LYS A 126 -3.52 0.57 -8.52
N GLN A 127 -3.55 1.68 -9.26
CA GLN A 127 -4.48 2.78 -9.01
C GLN A 127 -5.91 2.35 -9.29
N LEU A 128 -6.82 2.72 -8.40
CA LEU A 128 -8.24 2.47 -8.53
C LEU A 128 -8.91 3.74 -9.03
N ASN A 129 -9.32 3.74 -10.30
CA ASN A 129 -10.18 4.79 -10.86
C ASN A 129 -11.61 4.49 -10.44
N LEU A 130 -12.01 5.08 -9.31
CA LEU A 130 -13.37 4.97 -8.79
C LEU A 130 -14.16 6.25 -9.10
N PRO A 131 -15.46 6.13 -9.37
CA PRO A 131 -16.33 7.28 -9.63
C PRO A 131 -16.39 8.21 -8.42
N HIS A 132 -16.77 9.46 -8.66
CA HIS A 132 -17.06 10.41 -7.59
C HIS A 132 -18.22 9.89 -6.72
N TYR A 133 -18.32 10.32 -5.46
CA TYR A 133 -19.48 10.01 -4.62
C TYR A 133 -20.06 11.27 -3.96
N PRO A 134 -21.36 11.55 -4.10
CA PRO A 134 -22.32 10.79 -4.93
C PRO A 134 -21.92 10.82 -6.41
N PRO A 135 -22.17 9.75 -7.19
CA PRO A 135 -21.78 9.71 -8.59
C PRO A 135 -22.36 10.86 -9.38
N THR A 136 -21.51 11.46 -10.23
CA THR A 136 -21.96 12.50 -11.15
C THR A 136 -22.75 11.88 -12.29
N LYS A 137 -23.53 12.70 -13.01
CA LYS A 137 -24.22 12.26 -14.23
C LYS A 137 -23.22 11.66 -15.25
N ALA A 138 -22.04 12.27 -15.38
CA ALA A 138 -20.98 11.75 -16.23
C ALA A 138 -20.47 10.36 -15.79
N ASP A 139 -20.34 10.12 -14.48
CA ASP A 139 -19.94 8.80 -13.96
C ASP A 139 -20.99 7.72 -14.27
N ILE A 140 -22.27 8.09 -14.27
CA ILE A 140 -23.39 7.20 -14.62
C ILE A 140 -23.38 6.92 -16.13
N ASP A 141 -23.26 7.96 -16.95
CA ASP A 141 -23.25 7.86 -18.41
C ASP A 141 -22.04 7.06 -18.93
N GLN A 142 -20.90 7.13 -18.23
CA GLN A 142 -19.69 6.33 -18.52
C GLN A 142 -19.76 4.89 -17.96
N GLY A 143 -20.84 4.52 -17.26
CA GLY A 143 -21.01 3.20 -16.66
C GLY A 143 -20.08 2.90 -15.47
N LEU A 144 -19.47 3.93 -14.87
CA LEU A 144 -18.61 3.80 -13.69
C LEU A 144 -19.45 3.60 -12.41
N ALA A 145 -20.67 4.13 -12.41
CA ALA A 145 -21.62 4.00 -11.31
C ALA A 145 -23.05 3.75 -11.80
N THR A 146 -23.84 3.08 -10.97
CA THR A 146 -25.28 2.95 -11.17
C THR A 146 -25.99 4.28 -10.90
N PRO A 147 -27.17 4.52 -11.49
CA PRO A 147 -28.03 5.66 -11.14
C PRO A 147 -28.36 5.74 -9.64
N ASN A 148 -28.32 4.59 -8.94
CA ASN A 148 -28.57 4.47 -7.50
C ASN A 148 -27.32 4.71 -6.64
N GLY A 149 -26.20 5.16 -7.21
CA GLY A 149 -25.02 5.59 -6.46
C GLY A 149 -24.00 4.49 -6.12
N ARG A 150 -24.21 3.24 -6.56
CA ARG A 150 -23.25 2.14 -6.37
C ARG A 150 -22.24 2.09 -7.50
N ALA A 151 -20.94 2.00 -7.17
CA ALA A 151 -19.89 1.73 -8.16
C ALA A 151 -20.10 0.34 -8.79
N ILE A 152 -20.01 0.22 -10.11
CA ILE A 152 -20.32 -1.02 -10.86
C ILE A 152 -19.15 -2.02 -10.84
N THR A 153 -18.06 -1.69 -10.15
CA THR A 153 -16.75 -2.37 -10.09
C THR A 153 -15.80 -2.05 -11.23
N CYS A 154 -14.53 -1.97 -10.85
CA CYS A 154 -13.39 -1.60 -11.67
C CYS A 154 -13.36 -2.40 -12.97
N GLY A 155 -13.45 -1.72 -14.11
CA GLY A 155 -13.23 -2.32 -15.40
C GLY A 155 -11.91 -3.09 -15.40
N CYS A 156 -12.01 -4.42 -15.51
CA CYS A 156 -11.13 -5.11 -16.44
C CYS A 156 -11.22 -4.36 -17.76
N LEU A 157 -10.09 -3.85 -18.21
CA LEU A 157 -9.86 -3.46 -19.60
C LEU A 157 -10.46 -4.55 -20.50
N LYS A 158 -11.32 -4.14 -21.43
CA LYS A 158 -11.37 -4.80 -22.73
C LYS A 158 -10.13 -4.38 -23.50
#